data_AF-A0A7S3IX84-F1
#
_entry.id   AF-A0A7S3IX84-F1
#
_cell.length_a   1.000
_cell.length_b   1.000
_cell.length_c   1.000
_cell.angle_alpha   90.00
_cell.angle_beta   90.00
_cell.angle_gamma   90.00
#
_symmetry.space_group_name_H-M   'P 1'
#
loop_
_entity.id
_entity.type
_entity.pdbx_description
1 polymer ?
#
loop_
_entity_poly.entity_id
_entity_poly.type
_entity_poly.pdbx_seq_one_letter_code
_entity_poly.pdbx_strand_id
1 'polypeptide(L)'
;MKSFVCLCAVLFGLTTLRTQAKVSLNDLDSGVELDQSFVFDPHAITAAPGALEMSLNATSIQNLIGTFIPIMSYYAFNNQTFYPDINDKHLFWKLKVKKIHVNTVSGFTSKIFEQIDNDHIHVRIGGIDIDMDVDGEVDALRFIPLKASHVNVTDLTLDFVLESKSSDGVHWALSDKTAVTVKNVKINMKSKILNFFVKINSWLINDIIKHQLKKVGKLVDSEVKKINAMIANEGPYTFASPMFGNNTLLNLTMTTAPFVGNDNIDLVFDGTFEGPEGSKCTFDMAPIAADPVRIPHALSNQVWIHQNTLNSYLDVAEKEIFPVVLRNESISERFLKSMPELKTFFGENATIAMQVSLKNPSTTSPLTLDTKTGFTFGANNDLQMIVELLGSNDTVKDTNAAKFKMNFMGHFNFTLYNMVLYPNVRSINVSEVSKVTDIVGLNEKNFDQIFKIMFQTWANNVNIDYSEGWALSNLNPQLGLITGIIKNSTVTPFVQDEWLWAGFTMEADKPTAEEVVLEFIQ
;
A
#
# COMPACT_ATOMS: atom_id res chain seq x y z
N MET A 1 2.93 24.17 -11.63
CA MET A 1 2.31 23.06 -12.37
C MET A 1 2.85 21.72 -11.89
N LYS A 2 4.14 21.39 -12.08
CA LYS A 2 4.81 20.24 -11.40
C LYS A 2 4.52 20.13 -9.91
N SER A 3 4.21 21.24 -9.23
CA SER A 3 3.88 21.33 -7.80
C SER A 3 2.40 21.10 -7.42
N PHE A 4 1.44 21.42 -8.30
CA PHE A 4 0.02 21.05 -8.13
C PHE A 4 -0.23 19.64 -8.64
N VAL A 5 0.48 19.28 -9.71
CA VAL A 5 0.75 17.90 -10.11
C VAL A 5 1.42 17.13 -8.98
N CYS A 6 2.44 17.70 -8.30
CA CYS A 6 3.00 17.10 -7.09
C CYS A 6 1.86 16.98 -6.10
N LEU A 7 1.17 18.04 -5.67
CA LEU A 7 0.03 17.95 -4.73
C LEU A 7 -1.00 16.86 -5.09
N CYS A 8 -1.43 16.72 -6.35
CA CYS A 8 -2.30 15.63 -6.80
C CYS A 8 -1.56 14.27 -6.81
N ALA A 9 -0.33 14.19 -7.29
CA ALA A 9 0.54 13.00 -7.24
C ALA A 9 0.87 12.58 -5.79
N VAL A 10 0.98 13.54 -4.89
CA VAL A 10 1.22 13.54 -3.44
C VAL A 10 -0.08 13.02 -2.81
N LEU A 11 -1.26 13.48 -3.23
CA LEU A 11 -2.55 12.86 -2.88
C LEU A 11 -2.74 11.43 -3.47
N PHE A 12 -1.83 10.95 -4.35
CA PHE A 12 -1.93 9.69 -5.12
C PHE A 12 -0.69 8.76 -5.11
N GLY A 13 0.29 8.92 -4.22
CA GLY A 13 1.44 7.97 -4.14
C GLY A 13 2.71 8.28 -4.97
N LEU A 14 2.90 9.45 -5.59
CA LEU A 14 3.67 9.59 -6.83
C LEU A 14 4.91 10.52 -6.84
N THR A 15 5.60 10.68 -5.70
CA THR A 15 6.99 11.20 -5.70
C THR A 15 8.00 10.06 -5.53
N THR A 16 8.66 9.70 -6.64
CA THR A 16 9.91 8.92 -6.75
C THR A 16 10.08 7.68 -5.87
N LEU A 17 9.57 6.54 -6.34
CA LEU A 17 10.03 5.20 -5.96
C LEU A 17 11.46 4.96 -6.50
N ARG A 18 12.48 5.16 -5.66
CA ARG A 18 13.84 4.64 -5.90
C ARG A 18 14.42 4.06 -4.62
N THR A 19 13.83 2.96 -4.16
CA THR A 19 14.48 2.10 -3.16
C THR A 19 14.06 0.65 -3.40
N GLN A 20 15.02 -0.17 -3.82
CA GLN A 20 14.86 -1.62 -3.88
C GLN A 20 14.97 -2.17 -2.46
N ALA A 21 13.87 -2.69 -1.90
CA ALA A 21 13.94 -3.55 -0.73
C ALA A 21 14.35 -4.96 -1.19
N LYS A 22 15.61 -5.34 -0.95
CA LYS A 22 16.01 -6.75 -0.89
C LYS A 22 15.73 -7.22 0.53
N VAL A 23 14.57 -7.84 0.75
CA VAL A 23 14.35 -8.66 1.95
C VAL A 23 14.88 -10.05 1.62
N SER A 24 15.95 -10.46 2.31
CA SER A 24 16.53 -11.79 2.21
C SER A 24 15.85 -12.69 3.24
N LEU A 25 15.27 -13.81 2.81
CA LEU A 25 14.70 -14.84 3.68
C LEU A 25 15.72 -15.47 4.65
N ASN A 26 17.02 -15.19 4.49
CA ASN A 26 18.07 -15.67 5.40
C ASN A 26 18.22 -14.82 6.68
N ASP A 27 17.54 -13.67 6.80
CA ASP A 27 17.66 -12.79 7.98
C ASP A 27 16.70 -13.18 9.13
N LEU A 28 15.91 -14.25 8.96
CA LEU A 28 14.99 -14.79 9.98
C LEU A 28 15.63 -15.77 10.97
N ASP A 29 16.93 -16.09 10.83
CA ASP A 29 17.61 -17.14 11.60
C ASP A 29 18.62 -16.60 12.65
N SER A 30 18.74 -15.28 12.80
CA SER A 30 19.51 -14.70 13.91
C SER A 30 18.61 -14.54 15.14
N GLY A 31 18.82 -15.40 16.15
CA GLY A 31 18.12 -15.36 17.43
C GLY A 31 18.28 -14.02 18.14
N VAL A 32 17.36 -13.10 17.86
CA VAL A 32 17.13 -11.91 18.67
C VAL A 32 16.27 -12.36 19.85
N GLU A 33 16.88 -12.44 21.04
CA GLU A 33 16.11 -12.42 22.29
C GLU A 33 15.39 -11.06 22.33
N LEU A 34 14.07 -11.08 22.11
CA LEU A 34 13.21 -9.93 22.37
C LEU A 34 13.29 -9.63 23.88
N ASP A 35 13.96 -8.54 24.22
CA ASP A 35 13.95 -7.97 25.58
C ASP A 35 12.50 -7.55 25.91
N GLN A 36 11.80 -8.39 26.66
CA GLN A 36 10.40 -8.22 27.07
C GLN A 36 10.23 -7.21 28.21
N SER A 37 10.88 -6.05 28.14
CA SER A 37 10.75 -5.00 29.17
C SER A 37 10.16 -3.68 28.67
N PHE A 38 9.48 -3.67 27.52
CA PHE A 38 8.53 -2.61 27.19
C PHE A 38 7.16 -2.93 27.79
N VAL A 39 6.87 -2.30 28.93
CA VAL A 39 5.51 -2.20 29.45
C VAL A 39 4.78 -1.19 28.59
N PHE A 40 4.15 -1.66 27.50
CA PHE A 40 3.10 -0.89 26.83
C PHE A 40 1.99 -0.64 27.85
N ASP A 41 1.57 0.62 28.01
CA ASP A 41 0.32 0.94 28.68
C ASP A 41 -0.81 0.40 27.77
N PRO A 42 -1.53 -0.67 28.16
CA PRO A 42 -2.63 -1.21 27.39
C PRO A 42 -3.83 -0.28 27.60
N HIS A 43 -3.73 0.95 27.09
CA HIS A 43 -4.94 1.68 26.74
C HIS A 43 -5.67 0.79 25.76
N ALA A 44 -6.77 0.18 26.22
CA ALA A 44 -7.60 -0.73 25.43
C ALA A 44 -7.86 -0.06 24.08
N ILE A 45 -7.31 -0.62 23.00
CA ILE A 45 -7.58 -0.14 21.66
C ILE A 45 -9.06 -0.41 21.45
N THR A 46 -9.87 0.66 21.49
CA THR A 46 -11.30 0.55 21.27
C THR A 46 -11.56 0.66 19.79
N ALA A 47 -12.36 -0.26 19.25
CA ALA A 47 -12.84 -0.21 17.88
C ALA A 47 -13.38 1.19 17.52
N ALA A 48 -12.86 1.76 16.44
CA ALA A 48 -13.23 3.10 15.97
C ALA A 48 -13.15 3.18 14.44
N PRO A 49 -13.92 4.09 13.81
CA PRO A 49 -13.78 4.36 12.38
C PRO A 49 -12.36 4.80 12.04
N GLY A 50 -11.83 4.23 10.96
CA GLY A 50 -10.49 4.52 10.43
C GLY A 50 -10.51 5.56 9.32
N ALA A 51 -9.37 6.15 8.96
CA ALA A 51 -9.29 7.11 7.85
C ALA A 51 -9.15 6.44 6.47
N LEU A 52 -8.89 5.13 6.45
CA LEU A 52 -8.80 4.34 5.23
C LEU A 52 -9.64 3.06 5.38
N GLU A 53 -10.60 2.88 4.50
CA GLU A 53 -11.39 1.64 4.42
C GLU A 53 -11.21 0.97 3.07
N MET A 54 -11.16 -0.36 3.06
CA MET A 54 -11.23 -1.17 1.85
C MET A 54 -12.39 -2.15 1.96
N SER A 55 -13.33 -2.09 1.02
CA SER A 55 -14.38 -3.09 0.85
C SER A 55 -14.12 -3.89 -0.42
N LEU A 56 -13.71 -5.14 -0.25
CA LEU A 56 -13.20 -6.00 -1.32
C LEU A 56 -14.18 -7.11 -1.60
N ASN A 57 -14.45 -7.41 -2.87
CA ASN A 57 -15.33 -8.52 -3.20
C ASN A 57 -14.64 -9.86 -2.92
N ALA A 58 -15.34 -10.77 -2.24
CA ALA A 58 -14.79 -12.07 -1.85
C ALA A 58 -14.34 -12.89 -3.06
N THR A 59 -15.12 -12.90 -4.15
CA THR A 59 -14.77 -13.56 -5.42
C THR A 59 -13.52 -12.94 -6.06
N SER A 60 -13.39 -11.61 -6.04
CA SER A 60 -12.18 -10.94 -6.53
C SER A 60 -10.94 -11.35 -5.76
N ILE A 61 -11.04 -11.40 -4.43
CA ILE A 61 -9.95 -11.85 -3.58
C ILE A 61 -9.63 -13.33 -3.83
N GLN A 62 -10.64 -14.18 -4.00
CA GLN A 62 -10.45 -15.58 -4.38
C GLN A 62 -9.70 -15.71 -5.72
N ASN A 63 -10.08 -14.94 -6.73
CA ASN A 63 -9.44 -14.97 -8.05
C ASN A 63 -7.98 -14.48 -7.98
N LEU A 64 -7.74 -13.42 -7.20
CA LEU A 64 -6.40 -12.87 -6.98
C LEU A 64 -5.51 -13.88 -6.23
N ILE A 65 -5.97 -14.40 -5.09
CA ILE A 65 -5.27 -15.42 -4.30
C ILE A 65 -5.01 -16.65 -5.17
N GLY A 66 -5.99 -17.05 -5.96
CA GLY A 66 -5.89 -18.19 -6.86
C GLY A 66 -4.82 -18.02 -7.93
N THR A 67 -4.49 -16.79 -8.32
CA THR A 67 -3.42 -16.48 -9.28
C THR A 67 -2.08 -16.25 -8.57
N PHE A 68 -2.10 -15.53 -7.45
CA PHE A 68 -0.92 -15.09 -6.72
C PHE A 68 -0.18 -16.23 -6.01
N ILE A 69 -0.90 -17.12 -5.33
CA ILE A 69 -0.28 -18.20 -4.55
C ILE A 69 0.57 -19.15 -5.42
N PRO A 70 0.11 -19.63 -6.58
CA PRO A 70 0.95 -20.43 -7.47
C PRO A 70 2.24 -19.72 -7.88
N ILE A 71 2.14 -18.43 -8.24
CA ILE A 71 3.29 -17.62 -8.67
C ILE A 71 4.29 -17.46 -7.52
N MET A 72 3.81 -17.09 -6.33
CA MET A 72 4.67 -16.95 -5.15
C MET A 72 5.32 -18.27 -4.75
N SER A 73 4.56 -19.36 -4.76
CA SER A 73 5.08 -20.69 -4.43
C SER A 73 6.14 -21.13 -5.43
N TYR A 74 5.94 -20.85 -6.73
CA TYR A 74 6.95 -21.08 -7.75
C TYR A 74 8.23 -20.30 -7.43
N TYR A 75 8.18 -18.99 -7.21
CA TYR A 75 9.39 -18.22 -6.91
C TYR A 75 10.05 -18.58 -5.57
N ALA A 76 9.26 -18.91 -4.55
CA ALA A 76 9.75 -19.21 -3.20
C ALA A 76 10.40 -20.59 -3.08
N PHE A 77 10.01 -21.56 -3.92
CA PHE A 77 10.46 -22.95 -3.78
C PHE A 77 11.19 -23.48 -5.01
N ASN A 78 10.83 -23.06 -6.23
CA ASN A 78 11.41 -23.61 -7.45
C ASN A 78 12.91 -23.35 -7.52
N ASN A 79 13.70 -24.41 -7.74
CA ASN A 79 15.16 -24.40 -7.75
C ASN A 79 15.80 -23.94 -6.43
N GLN A 80 15.08 -24.00 -5.29
CA GLN A 80 15.62 -23.62 -3.99
C GLN A 80 16.23 -24.79 -3.24
N THR A 81 17.20 -24.51 -2.38
CA THR A 81 17.85 -25.51 -1.52
C THR A 81 17.64 -25.17 -0.07
N PHE A 82 17.18 -26.14 0.70
CA PHE A 82 16.97 -26.06 2.14
C PHE A 82 17.89 -27.03 2.87
N TYR A 83 18.36 -26.65 4.05
CA TYR A 83 19.25 -27.45 4.91
C TYR A 83 18.56 -27.73 6.25
N PRO A 84 17.56 -28.62 6.28
CA PRO A 84 16.73 -28.78 7.47
C PRO A 84 17.43 -29.53 8.63
N ASP A 85 18.59 -30.14 8.37
CA ASP A 85 19.43 -30.92 9.31
C ASP A 85 18.63 -31.83 10.27
N ILE A 86 17.67 -32.56 9.71
CA ILE A 86 16.76 -33.43 10.46
C ILE A 86 17.53 -34.67 10.88
N ASN A 87 17.53 -34.99 12.17
CA ASN A 87 18.08 -36.24 12.72
C ASN A 87 17.08 -36.85 13.70
N ASP A 88 16.24 -37.75 13.17
CA ASP A 88 15.17 -38.39 13.91
C ASP A 88 15.51 -39.86 14.15
N LYS A 89 15.22 -40.36 15.35
CA LYS A 89 15.60 -41.70 15.79
C LYS A 89 14.44 -42.36 16.50
N HIS A 90 14.01 -43.50 15.97
CA HIS A 90 13.04 -44.38 16.61
C HIS A 90 13.67 -45.74 16.92
N LEU A 91 12.93 -46.60 17.62
CA LEU A 91 13.42 -47.93 18.02
C LEU A 91 13.92 -48.77 16.83
N PHE A 92 13.25 -48.64 15.68
CA PHE A 92 13.46 -49.48 14.49
C PHE A 92 14.07 -48.74 13.29
N TRP A 93 14.24 -47.43 13.37
CA TRP A 93 14.74 -46.63 12.25
C TRP A 93 15.46 -45.36 12.69
N LYS A 94 16.35 -44.85 11.83
CA LYS A 94 16.96 -43.53 11.95
C LYS A 94 16.81 -42.79 10.62
N LEU A 95 16.34 -41.55 10.66
CA LEU A 95 16.22 -40.68 9.50
C LEU A 95 17.20 -39.51 9.69
N LYS A 96 18.10 -39.32 8.74
CA LYS A 96 18.90 -38.12 8.62
C LYS A 96 18.59 -37.43 7.31
N VAL A 97 18.24 -36.15 7.32
CA VAL A 97 18.07 -35.35 6.09
C VAL A 97 18.91 -34.10 6.23
N LYS A 98 19.96 -34.00 5.41
CA LYS A 98 20.88 -32.86 5.46
C LYS A 98 20.45 -31.73 4.54
N LYS A 99 19.96 -32.10 3.36
CA LYS A 99 19.67 -31.17 2.27
C LYS A 99 18.44 -31.62 1.51
N ILE A 100 17.59 -30.67 1.16
CA ILE A 100 16.48 -30.83 0.23
C ILE A 100 16.68 -29.77 -0.85
N HIS A 101 16.73 -30.17 -2.11
CA HIS A 101 16.71 -29.27 -3.24
C HIS A 101 15.38 -29.44 -3.97
N VAL A 102 14.57 -28.40 -4.02
CA VAL A 102 13.31 -28.41 -4.75
C VAL A 102 13.61 -28.08 -6.20
N ASN A 103 13.46 -29.05 -7.08
CA ASN A 103 13.67 -28.87 -8.52
C ASN A 103 12.54 -28.02 -9.08
N THR A 104 11.30 -28.46 -8.83
CA THR A 104 10.11 -27.76 -9.30
C THR A 104 8.96 -27.82 -8.31
N VAL A 105 8.16 -26.75 -8.32
CA VAL A 105 6.82 -26.73 -7.72
C VAL A 105 5.83 -26.40 -8.82
N SER A 106 4.83 -27.26 -8.97
CA SER A 106 3.79 -27.13 -10.00
C SER A 106 2.45 -27.61 -9.45
N GLY A 107 1.44 -27.70 -10.31
CA GLY A 107 0.09 -28.11 -9.90
C GLY A 107 -0.76 -26.91 -9.52
N PHE A 108 -1.41 -26.91 -8.35
CA PHE A 108 -2.41 -25.91 -7.90
C PHE A 108 -3.79 -26.08 -8.56
N THR A 109 -4.30 -27.31 -8.64
CA THR A 109 -5.59 -27.61 -9.27
C THR A 109 -6.82 -27.28 -8.40
N SER A 110 -6.63 -27.08 -7.08
CA SER A 110 -7.71 -26.72 -6.16
C SER A 110 -7.36 -25.44 -5.42
N LYS A 111 -8.27 -24.46 -5.47
CA LYS A 111 -8.10 -23.13 -4.86
C LYS A 111 -9.46 -22.71 -4.32
N ILE A 112 -9.63 -22.81 -3.01
CA ILE A 112 -10.86 -22.43 -2.33
C ILE A 112 -10.52 -21.26 -1.41
N PHE A 113 -11.34 -20.23 -1.52
CA PHE A 113 -11.36 -19.10 -0.61
C PHE A 113 -12.84 -18.77 -0.43
N GLU A 114 -13.46 -19.39 0.57
CA GLU A 114 -14.90 -19.32 0.76
C GLU A 114 -15.24 -18.96 2.20
N GLN A 115 -16.28 -18.16 2.38
CA GLN A 115 -16.83 -17.93 3.70
C GLN A 115 -17.57 -19.20 4.13
N ILE A 116 -17.24 -19.70 5.33
CA ILE A 116 -17.90 -20.89 5.89
C ILE A 116 -18.98 -20.52 6.90
N ASP A 117 -18.82 -19.42 7.62
CA ASP A 117 -19.82 -18.78 8.47
C ASP A 117 -19.44 -17.30 8.74
N ASN A 118 -20.19 -16.64 9.62
CA ASN A 118 -19.85 -15.28 10.04
C ASN A 118 -18.49 -15.31 10.73
N ASP A 119 -17.56 -14.48 10.23
CA ASP A 119 -16.21 -14.30 10.75
C ASP A 119 -15.18 -15.38 10.35
N HIS A 120 -15.55 -16.42 9.60
CA HIS A 120 -14.59 -17.44 9.15
C HIS A 120 -14.46 -17.54 7.63
N ILE A 121 -13.20 -17.53 7.17
CA ILE A 121 -12.84 -17.79 5.77
C ILE A 121 -12.05 -19.09 5.70
N HIS A 122 -12.55 -20.05 4.95
CA HIS A 122 -11.81 -21.26 4.61
C HIS A 122 -10.90 -21.01 3.42
N VAL A 123 -9.61 -21.30 3.61
CA VAL A 123 -8.60 -21.21 2.56
C VAL A 123 -8.02 -22.60 2.32
N ARG A 124 -8.15 -23.08 1.09
CA ARG A 124 -7.57 -24.35 0.66
C ARG A 124 -6.80 -24.18 -0.64
N ILE A 125 -5.56 -24.64 -0.64
CA ILE A 125 -4.69 -24.70 -1.81
C ILE A 125 -4.28 -26.16 -1.98
N GLY A 126 -4.77 -26.82 -3.02
CA GLY A 126 -4.59 -28.24 -3.28
C GLY A 126 -4.08 -28.55 -4.68
N GLY A 127 -3.74 -29.82 -4.90
CA GLY A 127 -3.14 -30.26 -6.16
C GLY A 127 -1.71 -29.78 -6.33
N ILE A 128 -0.98 -29.48 -5.26
CA ILE A 128 0.40 -29.00 -5.33
C ILE A 128 1.32 -30.22 -5.55
N ASP A 129 2.09 -30.18 -6.63
CA ASP A 129 3.10 -31.20 -6.94
C ASP A 129 4.49 -30.62 -6.72
N ILE A 130 5.31 -31.30 -5.91
CA ILE A 130 6.66 -30.88 -5.56
C ILE A 130 7.65 -31.97 -5.97
N ASP A 131 8.56 -31.60 -6.86
CA ASP A 131 9.67 -32.44 -7.27
C ASP A 131 10.95 -31.99 -6.55
N MET A 132 11.59 -32.90 -5.82
CA MET A 132 12.75 -32.55 -4.99
C MET A 132 13.82 -33.64 -4.96
N ASP A 133 15.07 -33.22 -4.93
CA ASP A 133 16.21 -34.05 -4.59
C ASP A 133 16.48 -33.98 -3.09
N VAL A 134 16.62 -35.14 -2.45
CA VAL A 134 16.83 -35.22 -0.99
C VAL A 134 18.15 -35.92 -0.71
N ASP A 135 19.06 -35.25 -0.01
CA ASP A 135 20.23 -35.88 0.60
C ASP A 135 19.83 -36.40 1.98
N GLY A 136 19.23 -37.60 1.97
CA GLY A 136 18.71 -38.25 3.16
C GLY A 136 19.20 -39.68 3.30
N GLU A 137 19.56 -40.05 4.52
CA GLU A 137 19.91 -41.42 4.93
C GLU A 137 18.82 -41.97 5.85
N VAL A 138 18.21 -43.08 5.47
CA VAL A 138 17.29 -43.85 6.32
C VAL A 138 17.98 -45.15 6.72
N ASP A 139 18.32 -45.33 7.99
CA ASP A 139 18.77 -46.61 8.53
C ASP A 139 17.56 -47.43 8.96
N ALA A 140 17.12 -48.38 8.14
CA ALA A 140 16.10 -49.35 8.54
C ALA A 140 16.72 -50.51 9.33
N LEU A 141 16.08 -50.94 10.42
CA LEU A 141 16.54 -52.01 11.29
C LEU A 141 17.98 -51.81 11.84
N ARG A 142 18.44 -50.55 11.96
CA ARG A 142 19.78 -50.12 12.42
C ARG A 142 20.99 -50.52 11.55
N PHE A 143 20.82 -51.27 10.46
CA PHE A 143 21.96 -51.81 9.71
C PHE A 143 21.95 -51.56 8.20
N ILE A 144 20.84 -51.06 7.62
CA ILE A 144 20.75 -50.85 6.17
C ILE A 144 20.59 -49.34 5.88
N PRO A 145 21.67 -48.63 5.49
CA PRO A 145 21.60 -47.24 5.09
C PRO A 145 20.97 -47.13 3.69
N LEU A 146 19.77 -46.56 3.61
CA LEU A 146 19.10 -46.22 2.36
C LEU A 146 19.34 -44.74 2.06
N LYS A 147 20.02 -44.45 0.96
CA LYS A 147 20.18 -43.07 0.47
C LYS A 147 19.05 -42.73 -0.48
N ALA A 148 18.07 -41.96 0.00
CA ALA A 148 17.13 -41.31 -0.89
C ALA A 148 17.94 -40.35 -1.78
N SER A 149 17.54 -40.23 -3.04
CA SER A 149 18.14 -39.24 -3.95
C SER A 149 17.11 -38.31 -4.55
N HIS A 150 15.85 -38.75 -4.63
CA HIS A 150 14.80 -38.02 -5.30
C HIS A 150 13.44 -38.42 -4.72
N VAL A 151 12.62 -37.42 -4.41
CA VAL A 151 11.31 -37.54 -3.81
C VAL A 151 10.36 -36.68 -4.62
N ASN A 152 9.23 -37.28 -5.00
CA ASN A 152 8.16 -36.56 -5.67
C ASN A 152 6.92 -36.62 -4.78
N VAL A 153 6.44 -35.46 -4.37
CA VAL A 153 5.20 -35.29 -3.60
C VAL A 153 4.12 -34.87 -4.58
N THR A 154 3.04 -35.65 -4.67
CA THR A 154 1.93 -35.33 -5.56
C THR A 154 0.66 -35.03 -4.79
N ASP A 155 -0.06 -34.02 -5.25
CA ASP A 155 -1.36 -33.59 -4.73
C ASP A 155 -1.30 -33.26 -3.23
N LEU A 156 -0.32 -32.43 -2.86
CA LEU A 156 -0.25 -31.77 -1.55
C LEU A 156 -1.40 -30.75 -1.47
N THR A 157 -2.09 -30.76 -0.32
CA THR A 157 -3.11 -29.78 0.01
C THR A 157 -2.81 -29.13 1.35
N LEU A 158 -2.84 -27.80 1.35
CA LEU A 158 -2.83 -26.94 2.52
C LEU A 158 -4.24 -26.41 2.74
N ASP A 159 -4.73 -26.51 3.96
CA ASP A 159 -6.10 -26.19 4.33
C ASP A 159 -6.07 -25.52 5.71
N PHE A 160 -6.59 -24.29 5.81
CA PHE A 160 -6.64 -23.51 7.04
C PHE A 160 -7.85 -22.58 7.04
N VAL A 161 -8.21 -22.08 8.22
CA VAL A 161 -9.33 -21.16 8.41
C VAL A 161 -8.82 -19.85 9.00
N LEU A 162 -9.26 -18.72 8.45
CA LEU A 162 -9.04 -17.38 9.02
C LEU A 162 -10.23 -17.05 9.92
N GLU A 163 -10.00 -16.49 11.11
CA GLU A 163 -11.05 -16.14 12.08
C GLU A 163 -10.96 -14.65 12.44
N SER A 164 -11.98 -13.88 12.06
CA SER A 164 -12.03 -12.44 12.34
C SER A 164 -12.61 -12.09 13.71
N LYS A 165 -12.63 -13.07 14.64
CA LYS A 165 -13.26 -12.89 15.94
C LYS A 165 -12.32 -12.19 16.91
N SER A 166 -12.65 -10.93 17.19
CA SER A 166 -11.96 -10.13 18.19
C SER A 166 -12.77 -10.00 19.48
N SER A 167 -12.14 -10.16 20.65
CA SER A 167 -12.77 -9.81 21.92
C SER A 167 -12.75 -8.31 22.21
N ASP A 168 -11.81 -7.56 21.62
CA ASP A 168 -11.68 -6.10 21.77
C ASP A 168 -12.26 -5.31 20.58
N GLY A 169 -12.63 -6.01 19.52
CA GLY A 169 -13.21 -5.42 18.30
C GLY A 169 -12.17 -4.89 17.32
N VAL A 170 -10.87 -5.08 17.58
CA VAL A 170 -9.75 -4.54 16.79
C VAL A 170 -8.87 -5.67 16.25
N HIS A 171 -8.40 -6.56 17.11
CA HIS A 171 -7.43 -7.59 16.72
C HIS A 171 -8.09 -8.81 16.06
N TRP A 172 -7.49 -9.35 15.00
CA TRP A 172 -7.95 -10.55 14.31
C TRP A 172 -7.03 -11.76 14.55
N ALA A 173 -7.44 -12.96 14.16
CA ALA A 173 -6.62 -14.15 14.36
C ALA A 173 -6.68 -15.14 13.18
N LEU A 174 -5.59 -15.86 12.97
CA LEU A 174 -5.57 -17.05 12.14
C LEU A 174 -6.04 -18.24 12.98
N SER A 175 -7.00 -19.02 12.49
CA SER A 175 -7.49 -20.19 13.22
C SER A 175 -6.43 -21.29 13.28
N ASP A 176 -6.32 -21.93 14.44
CA ASP A 176 -5.19 -22.76 14.88
C ASP A 176 -5.11 -24.17 14.23
N LYS A 177 -5.85 -24.43 13.13
CA LYS A 177 -5.89 -25.76 12.51
C LYS A 177 -5.47 -25.71 11.05
N THR A 178 -4.17 -25.86 10.82
CA THR A 178 -3.65 -26.19 9.49
C THR A 178 -3.73 -27.69 9.25
N ALA A 179 -4.48 -28.12 8.24
CA ALA A 179 -4.42 -29.49 7.75
C ALA A 179 -3.51 -29.56 6.52
N VAL A 180 -2.43 -30.33 6.66
CA VAL A 180 -1.55 -30.70 5.53
C VAL A 180 -1.87 -32.13 5.14
N THR A 181 -2.39 -32.32 3.93
CA THR A 181 -2.68 -33.67 3.40
C THR A 181 -1.87 -33.92 2.13
N VAL A 182 -1.43 -35.17 1.96
CA VAL A 182 -0.67 -35.61 0.80
C VAL A 182 -1.26 -36.91 0.30
N LYS A 183 -1.62 -36.96 -0.97
CA LYS A 183 -2.20 -38.16 -1.58
C LYS A 183 -1.15 -39.25 -1.81
N ASN A 184 0.01 -38.88 -2.35
CA ASN A 184 1.05 -39.84 -2.67
C ASN A 184 2.45 -39.20 -2.60
N VAL A 185 3.41 -40.00 -2.14
CA VAL A 185 4.83 -39.64 -2.11
C VAL A 185 5.61 -40.79 -2.74
N LYS A 186 6.32 -40.48 -3.82
CA LYS A 186 7.14 -41.44 -4.54
C LYS A 186 8.61 -41.17 -4.25
N ILE A 187 9.27 -42.14 -3.61
CA ILE A 187 10.71 -42.09 -3.36
C ILE A 187 11.42 -42.93 -4.42
N ASN A 188 12.29 -42.31 -5.20
CA ASN A 188 13.14 -42.99 -6.16
C ASN A 188 14.56 -43.13 -5.58
N MET A 189 15.03 -44.37 -5.45
CA MET A 189 16.40 -44.68 -5.03
C MET A 189 17.32 -44.83 -6.23
N LYS A 190 18.62 -44.55 -6.02
CA LYS A 190 19.67 -44.69 -7.06
C LYS A 190 19.85 -46.11 -7.60
N SER A 191 19.40 -47.15 -6.89
CA SER A 191 19.56 -48.55 -7.32
C SER A 191 18.24 -49.32 -7.36
N LYS A 192 18.11 -50.26 -8.32
CA LYS A 192 16.94 -51.13 -8.48
C LYS A 192 16.67 -52.00 -7.25
N ILE A 193 17.73 -52.42 -6.55
CA ILE A 193 17.65 -53.22 -5.33
C ILE A 193 17.13 -52.37 -4.16
N LEU A 194 17.60 -51.14 -4.02
CA LEU A 194 17.09 -50.20 -3.02
C LEU A 194 15.63 -49.83 -3.31
N ASN A 195 15.24 -49.69 -4.57
CA ASN A 195 13.84 -49.50 -4.96
C ASN A 195 12.94 -50.69 -4.59
N PHE A 196 13.45 -51.93 -4.67
CA PHE A 196 12.73 -53.11 -4.17
C PHE A 196 12.55 -53.07 -2.66
N PHE A 197 13.58 -52.68 -1.90
CA PHE A 197 13.48 -52.49 -0.45
C PHE A 197 12.51 -51.36 -0.07
N VAL A 198 12.45 -50.26 -0.84
CA VAL A 198 11.46 -49.20 -0.66
C VAL A 198 10.03 -49.71 -0.89
N LYS A 199 9.81 -50.55 -1.91
CA LYS A 199 8.49 -51.14 -2.17
C LYS A 199 8.04 -52.05 -1.02
N ILE A 200 8.93 -52.91 -0.52
CA ILE A 200 8.64 -53.82 0.60
C ILE A 200 8.37 -53.03 1.90
N ASN A 201 9.14 -51.98 2.15
CA ASN A 201 9.01 -51.14 3.34
C ASN A 201 8.09 -49.93 3.13
N SER A 202 7.25 -49.95 2.07
CA SER A 202 6.36 -48.83 1.74
C SER A 202 5.42 -48.48 2.88
N TRP A 203 4.98 -49.46 3.68
CA TRP A 203 4.18 -49.23 4.88
C TRP A 203 4.94 -48.39 5.94
N LEU A 204 6.21 -48.71 6.20
CA LEU A 204 7.07 -47.99 7.16
C LEU A 204 7.45 -46.60 6.64
N ILE A 205 7.75 -46.49 5.35
CA ILE A 205 8.04 -45.22 4.69
C ILE A 205 6.82 -44.30 4.72
N ASN A 206 5.63 -44.83 4.43
CA ASN A 206 4.37 -44.10 4.54
C ASN A 206 4.08 -43.68 5.98
N ASP A 207 4.41 -44.50 6.97
CA ASP A 207 4.28 -44.15 8.38
C ASP A 207 5.25 -43.02 8.79
N ILE A 208 6.52 -43.10 8.37
CA ILE A 208 7.52 -42.03 8.56
C ILE A 208 7.05 -40.74 7.90
N ILE A 209 6.59 -40.78 6.64
CA ILE A 209 6.09 -39.61 5.91
C ILE A 209 4.88 -39.01 6.62
N LYS A 210 3.90 -39.83 7.01
CA LYS A 210 2.73 -39.35 7.78
C LYS A 210 3.15 -38.71 9.10
N HIS A 211 4.15 -39.26 9.78
CA HIS A 211 4.69 -38.70 11.02
C HIS A 211 5.39 -37.36 10.78
N GLN A 212 6.19 -37.23 9.71
CA GLN A 212 6.85 -35.97 9.34
C GLN A 212 5.85 -34.92 8.83
N LEU A 213 4.82 -35.30 8.07
CA LEU A 213 3.75 -34.38 7.65
C LEU A 213 3.01 -33.78 8.85
N LYS A 214 2.78 -34.56 9.90
CA LYS A 214 2.26 -34.02 11.18
C LYS A 214 3.20 -32.99 11.80
N LYS A 215 4.52 -33.16 11.65
CA LYS A 215 5.51 -32.15 12.12
C LYS A 215 5.47 -30.89 11.24
N VAL A 216 5.26 -31.02 9.93
CA VAL A 216 5.05 -29.85 9.05
C VAL A 216 3.79 -29.09 9.47
N GLY A 217 2.67 -29.77 9.72
CA GLY A 217 1.47 -29.13 10.27
C GLY A 217 1.78 -28.34 11.55
N LYS A 218 2.50 -28.94 12.51
CA LYS A 218 2.94 -28.24 13.73
C LYS A 218 3.85 -27.04 13.50
N LEU A 219 4.70 -27.07 12.46
CA LEU A 219 5.52 -25.91 12.10
C LEU A 219 4.66 -24.79 11.55
N VAL A 220 3.70 -25.10 10.68
CA VAL A 220 2.73 -24.10 10.20
C VAL A 220 1.93 -23.54 11.37
N ASP A 221 1.41 -24.38 12.27
CA ASP A 221 0.71 -23.93 13.48
C ASP A 221 1.62 -23.06 14.38
N SER A 222 2.93 -23.33 14.42
CA SER A 222 3.88 -22.50 15.16
C SER A 222 4.09 -21.13 14.53
N GLU A 223 4.15 -21.04 13.20
CA GLU A 223 4.23 -19.75 12.50
C GLU A 223 2.91 -18.98 12.61
N VAL A 224 1.77 -19.67 12.49
CA VAL A 224 0.44 -19.11 12.77
C VAL A 224 0.37 -18.50 14.17
N LYS A 225 0.89 -19.19 15.18
CA LYS A 225 0.98 -18.66 16.55
C LYS A 225 1.87 -17.43 16.67
N LYS A 226 2.98 -17.36 15.93
CA LYS A 226 3.83 -16.16 15.90
C LYS A 226 3.10 -14.99 15.25
N ILE A 227 2.39 -15.22 14.15
CA ILE A 227 1.56 -14.21 13.48
C ILE A 227 0.45 -13.73 14.43
N ASN A 228 -0.29 -14.64 15.06
CA ASN A 228 -1.32 -14.30 16.04
C ASN A 228 -0.74 -13.54 17.25
N ALA A 229 0.46 -13.90 17.72
CA ALA A 229 1.13 -13.17 18.79
C ALA A 229 1.56 -11.77 18.35
N MET A 230 2.00 -11.61 17.10
CA MET A 230 2.30 -10.30 16.53
C MET A 230 1.01 -9.46 16.44
N ILE A 231 -0.08 -10.06 15.95
CA ILE A 231 -1.38 -9.38 15.82
C ILE A 231 -1.95 -8.97 17.18
N ALA A 232 -1.93 -9.88 18.15
CA ALA A 232 -2.41 -9.61 19.52
C ALA A 232 -1.60 -8.57 20.28
N ASN A 233 -0.38 -8.24 19.81
CA ASN A 233 0.47 -7.19 20.35
C ASN A 233 0.60 -6.01 19.37
N GLU A 234 -0.36 -5.85 18.45
CA GLU A 234 -0.43 -4.64 17.63
C GLU A 234 -0.67 -3.43 18.53
N GLY A 235 0.24 -2.45 18.46
CA GLY A 235 0.02 -1.11 18.95
C GLY A 235 -0.49 -0.22 17.81
N PRO A 236 -0.79 1.06 18.10
CA PRO A 236 -1.33 2.00 17.13
C PRO A 236 -0.52 2.18 15.84
N TYR A 237 0.75 1.74 15.82
CA TYR A 237 1.70 1.96 14.73
C TYR A 237 2.44 0.68 14.32
N THR A 238 1.87 -0.49 14.61
CA THR A 238 2.55 -1.77 14.31
C THR A 238 2.69 -2.00 12.80
N PHE A 239 1.74 -1.54 12.00
CA PHE A 239 1.82 -1.65 10.54
C PHE A 239 1.94 -0.30 9.87
N ALA A 240 3.16 0.22 9.80
CA ALA A 240 3.47 1.43 9.05
C ALA A 240 4.11 1.07 7.70
N SER A 241 3.57 1.61 6.61
CA SER A 241 4.09 1.39 5.26
C SER A 241 4.72 2.66 4.68
N PRO A 242 5.99 2.63 4.23
CA PRO A 242 6.60 3.79 3.60
C PRO A 242 5.92 4.10 2.28
N MET A 243 5.33 5.30 2.21
CA MET A 243 4.72 5.86 1.02
C MET A 243 5.56 7.07 0.59
N PHE A 244 5.74 7.30 -0.71
CA PHE A 244 6.47 8.48 -1.24
C PHE A 244 7.96 8.60 -0.84
N GLY A 245 8.56 7.51 -0.35
CA GLY A 245 9.93 7.50 0.18
C GLY A 245 9.97 6.86 1.56
N ASN A 246 11.12 6.90 2.23
CA ASN A 246 11.30 6.20 3.50
C ASN A 246 10.79 7.01 4.72
N ASN A 247 10.45 8.29 4.54
CA ASN A 247 10.19 9.22 5.66
C ASN A 247 8.71 9.54 5.87
N THR A 248 7.83 9.07 4.99
CA THR A 248 6.40 9.34 5.05
C THR A 248 5.67 8.02 5.19
N LEU A 249 5.35 7.68 6.43
CA LEU A 249 4.77 6.38 6.76
C LEU A 249 3.25 6.50 6.78
N LEU A 250 2.57 5.63 6.03
CA LEU A 250 1.11 5.47 6.11
C LEU A 250 0.80 4.39 7.14
N ASN A 251 0.00 4.74 8.14
CA ASN A 251 -0.46 3.81 9.16
C ASN A 251 -1.55 2.89 8.59
N LEU A 252 -1.23 1.60 8.48
CA LEU A 252 -2.11 0.51 8.06
C LEU A 252 -2.44 -0.41 9.23
N THR A 253 -2.28 0.07 10.47
CA THR A 253 -2.80 -0.63 11.66
C THR A 253 -4.32 -0.64 11.60
N MET A 254 -4.94 -1.79 11.83
CA MET A 254 -6.39 -1.91 11.80
C MET A 254 -7.02 -1.21 13.01
N THR A 255 -8.13 -0.51 12.80
CA THR A 255 -8.91 0.11 13.90
C THR A 255 -10.13 -0.71 14.27
N THR A 256 -10.50 -1.67 13.43
CA THR A 256 -11.53 -2.67 13.70
C THR A 256 -11.10 -4.02 13.12
N ALA A 257 -11.56 -5.11 13.72
CA ALA A 257 -11.35 -6.44 13.15
C ALA A 257 -12.03 -6.52 11.77
N PRO A 258 -11.43 -7.21 10.78
CA PRO A 258 -12.01 -7.37 9.45
C PRO A 258 -13.47 -7.85 9.51
N PHE A 259 -14.34 -7.27 8.69
CA PHE A 259 -15.67 -7.83 8.51
C PHE A 259 -15.65 -8.82 7.35
N VAL A 260 -16.23 -10.00 7.55
CA VAL A 260 -16.37 -11.04 6.51
C VAL A 260 -17.87 -11.26 6.25
N GLY A 261 -18.37 -10.64 5.19
CA GLY A 261 -19.73 -10.82 4.69
C GLY A 261 -19.79 -11.75 3.48
N ASN A 262 -21.02 -12.14 3.10
CA ASN A 262 -21.28 -13.13 2.04
C ASN A 262 -20.56 -12.82 0.72
N ASP A 263 -20.46 -11.53 0.35
CA ASP A 263 -19.90 -11.09 -0.93
C ASP A 263 -18.73 -10.11 -0.78
N ASN A 264 -18.38 -9.72 0.45
CA ASN A 264 -17.39 -8.68 0.72
C ASN A 264 -16.57 -8.91 1.99
N ILE A 265 -15.33 -8.47 1.94
CA ILE A 265 -14.42 -8.36 3.07
C ILE A 265 -14.14 -6.88 3.27
N ASP A 266 -14.45 -6.36 4.45
CA ASP A 266 -14.19 -4.96 4.80
C ASP A 266 -13.00 -4.89 5.77
N LEU A 267 -12.06 -4.00 5.47
CA LEU A 267 -10.86 -3.73 6.24
C LEU A 267 -10.83 -2.24 6.59
N VAL A 268 -10.69 -1.92 7.87
CA VAL A 268 -10.67 -0.54 8.36
C VAL A 268 -9.33 -0.27 9.04
N PHE A 269 -8.63 0.74 8.54
CA PHE A 269 -7.28 1.11 8.98
C PHE A 269 -7.27 2.53 9.54
N ASP A 270 -6.33 2.79 10.45
CA ASP A 270 -6.06 4.16 10.93
C ASP A 270 -5.91 5.11 9.74
N GLY A 271 -5.10 4.73 8.75
CA GLY A 271 -5.08 5.38 7.45
C GLY A 271 -4.51 6.79 7.45
N THR A 272 -3.90 7.25 8.54
CA THR A 272 -3.24 8.56 8.61
C THR A 272 -1.74 8.43 8.36
N PHE A 273 -1.13 9.54 7.94
CA PHE A 273 0.31 9.60 7.79
C PHE A 273 0.98 10.04 9.08
N GLU A 274 2.08 9.38 9.39
CA GLU A 274 2.86 9.64 10.58
C GLU A 274 4.07 10.53 10.25
N GLY A 275 4.28 11.51 11.13
CA GLY A 275 5.57 12.19 11.19
C GLY A 275 6.61 11.30 11.88
N PRO A 276 7.88 11.73 11.95
CA PRO A 276 8.92 11.02 12.69
C PRO A 276 8.49 10.70 14.12
N GLU A 277 8.93 9.56 14.67
CA GLU A 277 8.57 9.11 16.02
C GLU A 277 8.66 10.25 17.06
N GLY A 278 7.59 10.45 17.83
CA GLY A 278 7.47 11.52 18.83
C GLY A 278 7.03 12.89 18.29
N SER A 279 6.88 13.06 16.98
CA SER A 279 6.22 14.22 16.41
C SER A 279 4.70 14.13 16.62
N LYS A 280 4.08 15.26 16.99
CA LYS A 280 2.62 15.37 17.05
C LYS A 280 2.13 15.94 15.72
N CYS A 281 1.02 15.42 15.22
CA CYS A 281 0.33 16.05 14.11
C CYS A 281 -0.01 17.50 14.49
N THR A 282 0.32 18.46 13.62
CA THR A 282 0.05 19.87 13.92
C THR A 282 -1.41 20.26 13.69
N PHE A 283 -2.13 19.46 12.91
CA PHE A 283 -3.56 19.63 12.67
C PHE A 283 -4.38 18.86 13.70
N ASP A 284 -5.30 19.56 14.33
CA ASP A 284 -6.42 19.04 15.11
C ASP A 284 -7.42 18.41 14.14
N MET A 285 -7.19 17.14 13.85
CA MET A 285 -8.09 16.32 13.04
C MET A 285 -9.21 15.80 13.94
N ALA A 286 -10.44 16.20 13.63
CA ALA A 286 -11.61 15.71 14.35
C ALA A 286 -11.70 14.17 14.24
N PRO A 287 -12.16 13.48 15.30
CA PRO A 287 -12.46 12.06 15.24
C PRO A 287 -13.44 11.75 14.11
N ILE A 288 -13.24 10.62 13.44
CA ILE A 288 -14.09 10.18 12.34
C ILE A 288 -15.41 9.67 12.91
N ALA A 289 -16.52 10.25 12.45
CA ALA A 289 -17.82 10.02 13.07
C ALA A 289 -18.40 8.64 12.74
N ALA A 290 -18.19 8.15 11.52
CA ALA A 290 -18.70 6.87 11.03
C ALA A 290 -17.90 6.38 9.81
N ASP A 291 -17.90 5.06 9.64
CA ASP A 291 -17.37 4.40 8.44
C ASP A 291 -18.21 4.75 7.20
N PRO A 292 -17.61 4.78 6.00
CA PRO A 292 -18.30 5.03 4.76
C PRO A 292 -19.29 3.91 4.40
N VAL A 293 -20.38 4.27 3.72
CA VAL A 293 -21.37 3.28 3.33
C VAL A 293 -20.95 2.66 2.01
N ARG A 294 -20.62 1.36 2.04
CA ARG A 294 -20.36 0.57 0.83
C ARG A 294 -21.50 0.76 -0.20
N ILE A 295 -21.13 1.16 -1.42
CA ILE A 295 -22.12 1.36 -2.48
C ILE A 295 -22.44 0.02 -3.13
N PRO A 296 -23.71 -0.40 -3.27
CA PRO A 296 -24.07 -1.51 -4.12
C PRO A 296 -23.89 -1.09 -5.59
N HIS A 297 -22.71 -1.36 -6.17
CA HIS A 297 -22.34 -0.96 -7.54
C HIS A 297 -21.66 -2.11 -8.30
N ALA A 298 -21.58 -1.99 -9.64
CA ALA A 298 -20.89 -2.93 -10.53
C ALA A 298 -19.36 -2.98 -10.36
N LEU A 299 -18.77 -2.05 -9.60
CA LEU A 299 -17.35 -2.09 -9.26
C LEU A 299 -17.22 -2.90 -7.97
N SER A 300 -16.63 -4.09 -8.10
CA SER A 300 -16.59 -5.12 -7.07
C SER A 300 -15.76 -4.70 -5.84
N ASN A 301 -14.77 -3.85 -6.05
CA ASN A 301 -13.83 -3.41 -5.01
C ASN A 301 -13.91 -1.90 -4.81
N GLN A 302 -13.89 -1.47 -3.55
CA GLN A 302 -13.99 -0.07 -3.13
C GLN A 302 -12.90 0.23 -2.11
N VAL A 303 -12.29 1.40 -2.25
CA VAL A 303 -11.38 1.98 -1.27
C VAL A 303 -11.92 3.36 -0.94
N TRP A 304 -11.95 3.70 0.33
CA TRP A 304 -12.42 4.97 0.83
C TRP A 304 -11.31 5.65 1.60
N ILE A 305 -11.04 6.90 1.25
CA ILE A 305 -9.97 7.69 1.84
C ILE A 305 -10.61 8.92 2.48
N HIS A 306 -10.60 8.98 3.81
CA HIS A 306 -11.12 10.11 4.55
C HIS A 306 -10.22 11.34 4.39
N GLN A 307 -10.77 12.54 4.53
CA GLN A 307 -10.00 13.78 4.47
C GLN A 307 -8.86 13.83 5.50
N ASN A 308 -8.95 13.12 6.63
CA ASN A 308 -7.88 13.04 7.64
C ASN A 308 -6.61 12.36 7.08
N THR A 309 -6.73 11.39 6.17
CA THR A 309 -5.57 10.83 5.46
C THR A 309 -4.84 11.91 4.66
N LEU A 310 -5.59 12.78 3.99
CA LEU A 310 -5.01 13.84 3.16
C LEU A 310 -4.42 14.97 4.02
N ASN A 311 -5.09 15.32 5.13
CA ASN A 311 -4.61 16.35 6.05
C ASN A 311 -3.35 15.90 6.81
N SER A 312 -3.33 14.68 7.36
CA SER A 312 -2.12 14.12 7.99
C SER A 312 -0.96 14.05 7.01
N TYR A 313 -1.22 13.69 5.75
CA TYR A 313 -0.19 13.73 4.73
C TYR A 313 0.35 15.15 4.46
N LEU A 314 -0.54 16.14 4.36
CA LEU A 314 -0.13 17.54 4.20
C LEU A 314 0.72 18.02 5.38
N ASP A 315 0.42 17.57 6.59
CA ASP A 315 1.18 17.91 7.80
C ASP A 315 2.61 17.39 7.74
N VAL A 316 2.77 16.10 7.40
CA VAL A 316 4.10 15.46 7.38
C VAL A 316 4.92 15.87 6.17
N ALA A 317 4.27 16.07 5.02
CA ALA A 317 4.93 16.39 3.76
C ALA A 317 5.08 17.89 3.51
N GLU A 318 4.54 18.77 4.39
CA GLU A 318 4.54 20.23 4.17
C GLU A 318 5.94 20.74 3.82
N LYS A 319 6.96 20.31 4.58
CA LYS A 319 8.35 20.76 4.40
C LYS A 319 9.01 20.22 3.14
N GLU A 320 8.50 19.12 2.59
CA GLU A 320 9.00 18.54 1.35
C GLU A 320 8.32 19.18 0.12
N ILE A 321 7.07 19.62 0.29
CA ILE A 321 6.28 20.26 -0.78
C ILE A 321 6.57 21.76 -0.85
N PHE A 322 6.67 22.43 0.30
CA PHE A 322 6.79 23.88 0.42
C PHE A 322 8.17 24.30 0.97
N PRO A 323 8.73 25.42 0.48
CA PRO A 323 8.14 26.34 -0.48
C PRO A 323 8.19 25.84 -1.93
N VAL A 324 7.16 26.18 -2.70
CA VAL A 324 7.08 25.92 -4.15
C VAL A 324 7.53 27.16 -4.91
N VAL A 325 8.55 27.05 -5.76
CA VAL A 325 8.96 28.14 -6.66
C VAL A 325 8.37 27.95 -8.06
N LEU A 326 7.47 28.85 -8.46
CA LEU A 326 6.83 28.89 -9.77
C LEU A 326 7.59 29.85 -10.69
N ARG A 327 8.30 29.27 -11.65
CA ARG A 327 8.98 29.99 -12.73
C ARG A 327 8.21 29.77 -14.02
N ASN A 328 7.51 30.80 -14.46
CA ASN A 328 6.74 30.77 -15.70
C ASN A 328 6.75 32.17 -16.32
N GLU A 329 7.04 32.25 -17.61
CA GLU A 329 7.16 33.51 -18.34
C GLU A 329 5.85 34.32 -18.28
N SER A 330 4.70 33.67 -18.46
CA SER A 330 3.39 34.33 -18.35
C SER A 330 3.08 34.84 -16.94
N ILE A 331 3.57 34.17 -15.89
CA ILE A 331 3.48 34.67 -14.51
C ILE A 331 4.36 35.92 -14.36
N SER A 332 5.61 35.85 -14.84
CA SER A 332 6.57 36.96 -14.81
C SER A 332 6.02 38.21 -15.50
N GLU A 333 5.55 38.07 -16.75
CA GLU A 333 4.96 39.17 -17.53
C GLU A 333 3.76 39.80 -16.82
N ARG A 334 2.91 39.00 -16.17
CA ARG A 334 1.76 39.52 -15.42
C ARG A 334 2.19 40.33 -14.21
N PHE A 335 3.16 39.85 -13.44
CA PHE A 335 3.70 40.63 -12.32
C PHE A 335 4.34 41.93 -12.80
N LEU A 336 5.17 41.88 -13.85
CA LEU A 336 5.80 43.08 -14.40
C LEU A 336 4.78 44.08 -14.96
N LYS A 337 3.67 43.60 -15.52
CA LYS A 337 2.56 44.44 -16.00
C LYS A 337 1.74 45.05 -14.86
N SER A 338 1.41 44.26 -13.83
CA SER A 338 0.60 44.71 -12.69
C SER A 338 1.40 45.53 -11.67
N MET A 339 2.71 45.32 -11.61
CA MET A 339 3.67 45.94 -10.68
C MET A 339 4.91 46.41 -11.47
N PRO A 340 4.78 47.47 -12.29
CA PRO A 340 5.89 47.98 -13.12
C PRO A 340 7.13 48.41 -12.32
N GLU A 341 6.96 48.69 -11.02
CA GLU A 341 8.04 48.98 -10.09
C GLU A 341 9.08 47.84 -10.04
N LEU A 342 8.63 46.59 -10.21
CA LEU A 342 9.52 45.41 -10.34
C LEU A 342 10.46 45.55 -11.55
N LYS A 343 9.92 45.99 -12.69
CA LYS A 343 10.72 46.22 -13.90
C LYS A 343 11.67 47.38 -13.72
N THR A 344 11.24 48.47 -13.07
CA THR A 344 12.11 49.62 -12.76
C THR A 344 13.28 49.22 -11.87
N PHE A 345 13.07 48.35 -10.89
CA PHE A 345 14.10 47.92 -9.95
C PHE A 345 15.09 46.91 -10.55
N PHE A 346 14.58 45.89 -11.24
CA PHE A 346 15.42 44.81 -11.80
C PHE A 346 15.90 45.08 -13.24
N GLY A 347 15.37 46.09 -13.92
CA GLY A 347 15.72 46.45 -15.30
C GLY A 347 14.84 45.80 -16.37
N GLU A 348 15.14 46.08 -17.64
CA GLU A 348 14.33 45.62 -18.78
C GLU A 348 14.28 44.10 -18.94
N ASN A 349 15.35 43.40 -18.55
CA ASN A 349 15.47 41.93 -18.60
C ASN A 349 14.96 41.25 -17.31
N ALA A 350 14.14 41.94 -16.52
CA ALA A 350 13.62 41.40 -15.26
C ALA A 350 12.79 40.14 -15.51
N THR A 351 13.00 39.13 -14.66
CA THR A 351 12.13 37.95 -14.56
C THR A 351 11.67 37.79 -13.12
N ILE A 352 10.38 37.50 -12.94
CA ILE A 352 9.74 37.36 -11.63
C ILE A 352 9.27 35.93 -11.47
N ALA A 353 9.78 35.25 -10.45
CA ALA A 353 9.26 33.98 -9.98
C ALA A 353 8.37 34.20 -8.74
N MET A 354 7.41 33.30 -8.56
CA MET A 354 6.51 33.31 -7.41
C MET A 354 6.85 32.13 -6.51
N GLN A 355 7.39 32.40 -5.32
CA GLN A 355 7.59 31.40 -4.28
C GLN A 355 6.37 31.38 -3.35
N VAL A 356 5.73 30.22 -3.24
CA VAL A 356 4.54 30.01 -2.42
C VAL A 356 4.91 29.10 -1.25
N SER A 357 4.59 29.53 -0.04
CA SER A 357 4.65 28.71 1.17
C SER A 357 3.31 28.76 1.87
N LEU A 358 3.04 27.72 2.64
CA LEU A 358 1.88 27.69 3.52
C LEU A 358 2.33 28.03 4.93
N LYS A 359 1.40 28.62 5.66
CA LYS A 359 1.47 28.76 7.10
C LYS A 359 0.08 28.42 7.60
N ASN A 360 -0.05 27.40 8.44
CA ASN A 360 -1.29 27.18 9.15
C ASN A 360 -1.33 28.10 10.39
N PRO A 361 -2.12 29.20 10.40
CA PRO A 361 -2.31 30.00 11.60
C PRO A 361 -3.20 29.32 12.64
N SER A 362 -3.93 28.28 12.24
CA SER A 362 -4.89 27.54 13.04
C SER A 362 -4.36 26.14 13.36
N THR A 363 -5.03 25.44 14.25
CA THR A 363 -4.87 23.99 14.37
C THR A 363 -5.86 23.25 13.48
N THR A 364 -6.80 23.91 12.80
CA THR A 364 -7.81 23.19 12.02
C THR A 364 -7.24 22.62 10.73
N SER A 365 -7.88 21.55 10.27
CA SER A 365 -7.49 20.83 9.06
C SER A 365 -7.69 21.72 7.81
N PRO A 366 -6.65 21.98 7.00
CA PRO A 366 -6.73 22.93 5.89
C PRO A 366 -7.49 22.39 4.68
N LEU A 367 -7.70 21.08 4.57
CA LEU A 367 -8.43 20.43 3.47
C LEU A 367 -9.72 19.80 4.00
N THR A 368 -10.83 20.07 3.32
CA THR A 368 -12.11 19.41 3.56
C THR A 368 -12.64 18.79 2.27
N LEU A 369 -13.38 17.69 2.40
CA LEU A 369 -14.08 17.02 1.31
C LEU A 369 -15.58 17.16 1.48
N ASP A 370 -16.28 17.55 0.41
CA ASP A 370 -17.74 17.53 0.37
C ASP A 370 -18.26 17.18 -1.02
N THR A 371 -19.42 16.52 -1.06
CA THR A 371 -20.03 16.01 -2.29
C THR A 371 -20.45 17.10 -3.27
N LYS A 372 -20.58 18.36 -2.82
CA LYS A 372 -21.02 19.47 -3.67
C LYS A 372 -19.84 20.16 -4.34
N THR A 373 -18.77 20.44 -3.60
CA THR A 373 -17.62 21.23 -4.07
C THR A 373 -16.38 20.39 -4.39
N GLY A 374 -16.35 19.15 -3.90
CA GLY A 374 -15.21 18.23 -3.91
C GLY A 374 -14.21 18.60 -2.85
N PHE A 375 -13.05 19.11 -3.26
CA PHE A 375 -11.98 19.54 -2.37
C PHE A 375 -12.13 21.04 -2.09
N THR A 376 -12.15 21.41 -0.81
CA THR A 376 -11.94 22.78 -0.39
C THR A 376 -10.64 22.87 0.38
N PHE A 377 -9.77 23.80 -0.03
CA PHE A 377 -8.49 24.06 0.61
C PHE A 377 -8.47 25.48 1.18
N GLY A 378 -8.16 25.62 2.47
CA GLY A 378 -8.11 26.90 3.17
C GLY A 378 -9.47 27.53 3.45
N ALA A 379 -10.49 26.71 3.78
CA ALA A 379 -11.77 27.21 4.25
C ALA A 379 -11.60 28.09 5.51
N ASN A 380 -12.54 29.00 5.76
CA ASN A 380 -12.62 29.81 6.99
C ASN A 380 -11.39 30.64 7.39
N ASN A 381 -10.48 30.92 6.45
CA ASN A 381 -9.18 31.56 6.70
C ASN A 381 -8.23 30.70 7.56
N ASP A 382 -8.46 29.39 7.62
CA ASP A 382 -7.66 28.44 8.38
C ASP A 382 -6.29 28.19 7.73
N LEU A 383 -6.06 28.71 6.53
CA LEU A 383 -4.79 28.65 5.83
C LEU A 383 -4.32 30.04 5.39
N GLN A 384 -3.10 30.39 5.78
CA GLN A 384 -2.42 31.57 5.27
C GLN A 384 -1.39 31.18 4.22
N MET A 385 -1.55 31.74 3.04
CA MET A 385 -0.57 31.62 1.96
C MET A 385 0.43 32.77 2.08
N ILE A 386 1.71 32.42 2.06
CA ILE A 386 2.82 33.37 2.02
C ILE A 386 3.40 33.34 0.61
N VAL A 387 3.33 34.48 -0.07
CA VAL A 387 3.82 34.63 -1.43
C VAL A 387 5.01 35.57 -1.47
N GLU A 388 6.15 35.07 -1.92
CA GLU A 388 7.37 35.84 -2.14
C GLU A 388 7.59 36.01 -3.65
N LEU A 389 7.76 37.25 -4.09
CA LEU A 389 8.14 37.57 -5.45
C LEU A 389 9.67 37.58 -5.53
N LEU A 390 10.24 36.66 -6.28
CA LEU A 390 11.68 36.53 -6.47
C LEU A 390 12.07 37.15 -7.80
N GLY A 391 12.75 38.30 -7.77
CA GLY A 391 13.23 39.00 -8.96
C GLY A 391 14.62 38.55 -9.37
N SER A 392 14.82 38.40 -10.67
CA SER A 392 16.11 38.10 -11.29
C SER A 392 16.36 38.96 -12.52
N ASN A 393 17.64 39.19 -12.84
CA ASN A 393 18.10 39.79 -14.09
C ASN A 393 19.47 39.19 -14.47
N ASP A 394 20.26 39.88 -15.30
CA ASP A 394 21.56 39.40 -15.76
C ASP A 394 22.62 39.29 -14.64
N THR A 395 22.47 40.03 -13.54
CA THR A 395 23.47 40.10 -12.45
C THR A 395 22.98 39.57 -11.10
N VAL A 396 21.66 39.59 -10.84
CA VAL A 396 21.06 39.07 -9.61
C VAL A 396 20.09 37.93 -9.92
N LYS A 397 20.09 36.91 -9.06
CA LYS A 397 19.17 35.77 -9.16
C LYS A 397 18.38 35.64 -7.87
N ASP A 398 17.09 35.42 -8.00
CA ASP A 398 16.13 35.09 -6.94
C ASP A 398 16.19 36.02 -5.72
N THR A 399 16.41 37.32 -5.96
CA THR A 399 16.37 38.31 -4.89
C THR A 399 14.92 38.55 -4.49
N ASN A 400 14.62 38.44 -3.20
CA ASN A 400 13.27 38.70 -2.69
C ASN A 400 12.90 40.17 -2.95
N ALA A 401 11.95 40.39 -3.84
CA ALA A 401 11.48 41.71 -4.24
C ALA A 401 10.41 42.23 -3.28
N ALA A 402 9.47 41.35 -2.94
CA ALA A 402 8.36 41.62 -2.02
C ALA A 402 7.81 40.31 -1.45
N LYS A 403 7.31 40.37 -0.22
CA LYS A 403 6.66 39.27 0.49
C LYS A 403 5.26 39.69 0.90
N PHE A 404 4.30 38.83 0.61
CA PHE A 404 2.89 39.01 0.90
C PHE A 404 2.38 37.88 1.78
N LYS A 405 1.41 38.21 2.61
CA LYS A 405 0.61 37.26 3.38
C LYS A 405 -0.84 37.44 2.95
N MET A 406 -1.56 36.35 2.72
CA MET A 406 -2.96 36.39 2.28
C MET A 406 -3.73 35.17 2.77
N ASN A 407 -5.06 35.32 2.89
CA ASN A 407 -5.95 34.18 3.05
C ASN A 407 -6.25 33.62 1.66
N PHE A 408 -6.11 32.31 1.51
CA PHE A 408 -6.34 31.60 0.26
C PHE A 408 -7.40 30.54 0.47
N MET A 409 -8.45 30.57 -0.34
CA MET A 409 -9.45 29.51 -0.39
C MET A 409 -9.61 29.04 -1.84
N GLY A 410 -9.41 27.74 -2.08
CA GLY A 410 -9.58 27.14 -3.39
C GLY A 410 -10.55 25.98 -3.36
N HIS A 411 -11.43 25.92 -4.36
CA HIS A 411 -12.30 24.77 -4.62
C HIS A 411 -11.77 23.99 -5.81
N PHE A 412 -11.36 22.76 -5.57
CA PHE A 412 -10.75 21.86 -6.53
C PHE A 412 -11.54 20.58 -6.64
N ASN A 413 -11.44 19.94 -7.79
CA ASN A 413 -12.03 18.64 -8.04
C ASN A 413 -11.05 17.83 -8.86
N PHE A 414 -11.15 16.53 -8.74
CA PHE A 414 -10.66 15.66 -9.78
C PHE A 414 -11.53 14.43 -9.87
N THR A 415 -11.54 13.84 -11.05
CA THR A 415 -11.98 12.48 -11.25
C THR A 415 -10.79 11.69 -11.78
N LEU A 416 -10.44 10.58 -11.16
CA LEU A 416 -9.58 9.59 -11.81
C LEU A 416 -10.49 8.62 -12.55
N TYR A 417 -10.24 8.36 -13.82
CA TYR A 417 -10.93 7.30 -14.56
C TYR A 417 -9.92 6.51 -15.39
N ASN A 418 -9.86 5.19 -15.21
CA ASN A 418 -8.88 4.32 -15.86
C ASN A 418 -7.45 4.85 -15.75
N MET A 419 -7.08 5.32 -14.56
CA MET A 419 -5.76 5.92 -14.27
C MET A 419 -5.43 7.16 -15.11
N VAL A 420 -6.44 7.83 -15.67
CA VAL A 420 -6.34 9.18 -16.25
C VAL A 420 -6.99 10.16 -15.27
N LEU A 421 -6.19 11.12 -14.80
CA LEU A 421 -6.61 12.14 -13.85
C LEU A 421 -7.19 13.33 -14.59
N TYR A 422 -8.41 13.74 -14.25
CA TYR A 422 -9.08 14.92 -14.79
C TYR A 422 -9.19 15.98 -13.70
N PRO A 423 -8.14 16.80 -13.47
CA PRO A 423 -8.20 17.85 -12.48
C PRO A 423 -9.08 19.01 -12.97
N ASN A 424 -9.76 19.65 -12.03
CA ASN A 424 -10.58 20.83 -12.29
C ASN A 424 -10.52 21.80 -11.12
N VAL A 425 -10.11 23.04 -11.39
CA VAL A 425 -10.16 24.14 -10.42
C VAL A 425 -11.46 24.90 -10.66
N ARG A 426 -12.41 24.85 -9.72
CA ARG A 426 -13.73 25.48 -9.87
C ARG A 426 -13.68 26.96 -9.55
N SER A 427 -13.03 27.31 -8.45
CA SER A 427 -12.92 28.71 -8.03
C SER A 427 -11.75 28.89 -7.07
N ILE A 428 -11.23 30.10 -7.07
CA ILE A 428 -10.22 30.56 -6.12
C ILE A 428 -10.68 31.91 -5.57
N ASN A 429 -10.59 32.04 -4.26
CA ASN A 429 -10.75 33.29 -3.55
C ASN A 429 -9.45 33.65 -2.84
N VAL A 430 -9.09 34.92 -2.92
CA VAL A 430 -7.96 35.50 -2.22
C VAL A 430 -8.45 36.76 -1.56
N SER A 431 -8.09 36.94 -0.30
CA SER A 431 -8.49 38.09 0.51
C SER A 431 -7.42 38.42 1.55
N GLU A 432 -7.53 39.62 2.12
CA GLU A 432 -6.66 40.09 3.20
C GLU A 432 -5.16 40.05 2.81
N VAL A 433 -4.86 40.39 1.56
CA VAL A 433 -3.48 40.45 1.09
C VAL A 433 -2.80 41.64 1.75
N SER A 434 -1.77 41.34 2.54
CA SER A 434 -0.95 42.33 3.23
C SER A 434 0.51 42.19 2.82
N LYS A 435 1.17 43.33 2.63
CA LYS A 435 2.63 43.39 2.40
C LYS A 435 3.34 43.12 3.73
N VAL A 436 4.21 42.11 3.75
CA VAL A 436 5.09 41.77 4.88
C VAL A 436 6.45 42.40 4.70
N THR A 437 6.99 42.34 3.48
CA THR A 437 8.27 42.95 3.10
C THR A 437 8.13 43.53 1.70
N ASP A 438 8.77 44.67 1.47
CA ASP A 438 8.70 45.37 0.18
C ASP A 438 10.04 46.08 -0.06
N ILE A 439 10.93 45.41 -0.78
CA ILE A 439 12.28 45.94 -1.08
C ILE A 439 12.23 46.90 -2.27
N VAL A 440 11.31 46.62 -3.21
CA VAL A 440 11.17 47.36 -4.46
C VAL A 440 10.44 48.69 -4.29
N GLY A 441 9.66 48.85 -3.21
CA GLY A 441 8.84 50.04 -2.99
C GLY A 441 7.57 49.99 -3.84
N LEU A 442 6.84 48.89 -3.79
CA LEU A 442 5.59 48.72 -4.51
C LEU A 442 4.55 49.75 -4.06
N ASN A 443 3.99 50.49 -5.01
CA ASN A 443 2.90 51.42 -4.75
C ASN A 443 1.68 50.72 -4.12
N GLU A 444 0.86 51.47 -3.39
CA GLU A 444 -0.41 50.96 -2.87
C GLU A 444 -1.33 50.56 -4.02
N LYS A 445 -1.79 49.31 -4.01
CA LYS A 445 -2.65 48.70 -5.01
C LYS A 445 -3.65 47.78 -4.32
N ASN A 446 -4.73 47.43 -5.03
CA ASN A 446 -5.63 46.38 -4.60
C ASN A 446 -4.96 45.01 -4.84
N PHE A 447 -4.11 44.58 -3.90
CA PHE A 447 -3.37 43.32 -4.01
C PHE A 447 -4.30 42.10 -3.98
N ASP A 448 -5.43 42.16 -3.27
CA ASP A 448 -6.48 41.11 -3.30
C ASP A 448 -6.92 40.85 -4.74
N GLN A 449 -7.28 41.89 -5.48
CA GLN A 449 -7.71 41.77 -6.87
C GLN A 449 -6.58 41.28 -7.78
N ILE A 450 -5.36 41.77 -7.58
CA ILE A 450 -4.20 41.36 -8.38
C ILE A 450 -3.93 39.85 -8.22
N PHE A 451 -3.79 39.36 -6.98
CA PHE A 451 -3.54 37.94 -6.72
C PHE A 451 -4.72 37.07 -7.13
N LYS A 452 -5.96 37.50 -6.87
CA LYS A 452 -7.16 36.80 -7.33
C LYS A 452 -7.16 36.59 -8.85
N ILE A 453 -6.90 37.63 -9.64
CA ILE A 453 -6.82 37.51 -11.11
C ILE A 453 -5.69 36.56 -11.53
N MET A 454 -4.54 36.62 -10.87
CA MET A 454 -3.41 35.74 -11.18
C MET A 454 -3.73 34.27 -10.91
N PHE A 455 -4.26 33.94 -9.73
CA PHE A 455 -4.64 32.58 -9.40
C PHE A 455 -5.81 32.08 -10.26
N GLN A 456 -6.80 32.93 -10.57
CA GLN A 456 -7.89 32.57 -11.49
C GLN A 456 -7.39 32.29 -12.91
N THR A 457 -6.42 33.08 -13.41
CA THR A 457 -5.77 32.80 -14.69
C THR A 457 -5.07 31.44 -14.64
N TRP A 458 -4.31 31.18 -13.59
CA TRP A 458 -3.64 29.91 -13.41
C TRP A 458 -4.64 28.73 -13.38
N ALA A 459 -5.73 28.87 -12.63
CA ALA A 459 -6.81 27.88 -12.58
C ALA A 459 -7.42 27.60 -13.96
N ASN A 460 -7.69 28.64 -14.74
CA ASN A 460 -8.22 28.51 -16.10
C ASN A 460 -7.23 27.77 -17.02
N ASN A 461 -5.93 28.09 -16.93
CA ASN A 461 -4.92 27.41 -17.71
C ASN A 461 -4.81 25.93 -17.34
N VAL A 462 -4.84 25.59 -16.03
CA VAL A 462 -4.88 24.18 -15.59
C VAL A 462 -6.08 23.46 -16.18
N ASN A 463 -7.27 24.07 -16.14
CA ASN A 463 -8.47 23.45 -16.70
C ASN A 463 -8.40 23.24 -18.22
N ILE A 464 -7.72 24.14 -18.95
CA ILE A 464 -7.51 24.01 -20.41
C ILE A 464 -6.47 22.92 -20.69
N ASP A 465 -5.30 23.01 -20.07
CA ASP A 465 -4.14 22.14 -20.31
C ASP A 465 -4.45 20.67 -19.97
N TYR A 466 -5.34 20.43 -19.00
CA TYR A 466 -5.72 19.09 -18.54
C TYR A 466 -7.17 18.73 -18.87
N SER A 467 -7.78 19.41 -19.84
CA SER A 467 -9.15 19.12 -20.29
C SER A 467 -9.30 17.70 -20.87
N GLU A 468 -8.24 17.16 -21.47
CA GLU A 468 -8.18 15.77 -21.98
C GLU A 468 -7.74 14.75 -20.92
N GLY A 469 -7.48 15.22 -19.70
CA GLY A 469 -6.97 14.42 -18.59
C GLY A 469 -5.47 14.15 -18.68
N TRP A 470 -4.95 13.53 -17.64
CA TRP A 470 -3.54 13.25 -17.50
C TRP A 470 -3.31 11.80 -17.07
N ALA A 471 -2.80 10.99 -18.00
CA ALA A 471 -2.51 9.59 -17.71
C ALA A 471 -1.41 9.47 -16.65
N LEU A 472 -1.71 8.78 -15.55
CA LEU A 472 -0.75 8.56 -14.46
C LEU A 472 0.44 7.67 -14.90
N SER A 473 0.31 6.92 -15.99
CA SER A 473 1.43 6.20 -16.62
C SER A 473 2.54 7.13 -17.11
N ASN A 474 2.23 8.39 -17.41
CA ASN A 474 3.23 9.40 -17.77
C ASN A 474 4.08 9.85 -16.57
N LEU A 475 3.57 9.66 -15.34
CA LEU A 475 4.32 9.92 -14.12
C LEU A 475 5.23 8.75 -13.77
N ASN A 476 4.66 7.54 -13.76
CA ASN A 476 5.40 6.32 -13.45
C ASN A 476 4.88 5.19 -14.37
N PRO A 477 5.72 4.68 -15.29
CA PRO A 477 5.34 3.56 -16.16
C PRO A 477 4.85 2.32 -15.41
N GLN A 478 5.28 2.09 -14.16
CA GLN A 478 4.80 0.98 -13.33
C GLN A 478 3.30 1.10 -13.00
N LEU A 479 2.75 2.31 -12.92
CA LEU A 479 1.30 2.49 -12.80
C LEU A 479 0.57 1.99 -14.05
N GLY A 480 1.21 2.03 -15.22
CA GLY A 480 0.74 1.38 -16.43
C GLY A 480 0.56 -0.13 -16.23
N LEU A 481 1.46 -0.81 -15.52
CA LEU A 481 1.30 -2.24 -15.21
C LEU A 481 0.13 -2.49 -14.26
N ILE A 482 -0.09 -1.61 -13.28
CA ILE A 482 -1.24 -1.70 -12.37
C ILE A 482 -2.56 -1.57 -13.14
N THR A 483 -2.63 -0.76 -14.19
CA THR A 483 -3.82 -0.70 -15.09
C THR A 483 -4.11 -2.04 -15.78
N GLY A 484 -3.11 -2.92 -15.86
CA GLY A 484 -3.25 -4.29 -16.34
C GLY A 484 -4.11 -5.15 -15.40
N ILE A 485 -3.97 -4.92 -14.09
CA ILE A 485 -4.61 -5.67 -13.01
C ILE A 485 -5.91 -4.99 -12.56
N ILE A 486 -5.91 -3.66 -12.47
CA ILE A 486 -7.05 -2.86 -12.02
C ILE A 486 -7.73 -2.26 -13.25
N LYS A 487 -9.01 -2.58 -13.44
CA LYS A 487 -9.84 -2.09 -14.56
C LYS A 487 -10.99 -1.24 -14.05
N ASN A 488 -11.46 -0.34 -14.92
CA ASN A 488 -12.60 0.54 -14.64
C ASN A 488 -12.41 1.34 -13.34
N SER A 489 -11.15 1.70 -13.02
CA SER A 489 -10.86 2.43 -11.80
C SER A 489 -11.47 3.82 -11.88
N THR A 490 -12.18 4.20 -10.83
CA THR A 490 -12.77 5.52 -10.69
C THR A 490 -12.43 6.06 -9.31
N VAL A 491 -11.96 7.30 -9.22
CA VAL A 491 -11.77 7.99 -7.93
C VAL A 491 -12.49 9.33 -7.96
N THR A 492 -13.34 9.61 -6.98
CA THR A 492 -14.16 10.83 -6.94
C THR A 492 -14.59 11.20 -5.51
N PRO A 493 -14.62 12.51 -5.17
CA PRO A 493 -15.10 12.99 -3.87
C PRO A 493 -16.63 13.17 -3.82
N PHE A 494 -17.35 12.88 -4.90
CA PHE A 494 -18.78 13.23 -5.05
C PHE A 494 -19.75 12.16 -4.53
N VAL A 495 -19.29 11.27 -3.65
CA VAL A 495 -20.08 10.13 -3.18
C VAL A 495 -20.58 10.34 -1.76
N GLN A 496 -19.69 10.65 -0.83
CA GLN A 496 -19.99 10.85 0.58
C GLN A 496 -19.14 12.01 1.10
N ASP A 497 -19.72 12.89 1.90
CA ASP A 497 -18.99 14.02 2.49
C ASP A 497 -17.83 13.50 3.34
N GLU A 498 -16.73 14.24 3.43
CA GLU A 498 -15.49 13.88 4.12
C GLU A 498 -14.69 12.73 3.50
N TRP A 499 -15.22 12.03 2.49
CA TRP A 499 -14.62 10.84 1.91
C TRP A 499 -14.34 10.96 0.41
N LEU A 500 -13.20 10.44 0.00
CA LEU A 500 -12.86 10.15 -1.38
C LEU A 500 -13.15 8.68 -1.67
N TRP A 501 -14.05 8.42 -2.62
CA TRP A 501 -14.39 7.06 -3.05
C TRP A 501 -13.52 6.64 -4.23
N ALA A 502 -12.96 5.44 -4.16
CA ALA A 502 -12.22 4.79 -5.22
C ALA A 502 -12.82 3.41 -5.53
N GLY A 503 -13.53 3.27 -6.65
CA GLY A 503 -14.10 1.99 -7.09
C GLY A 503 -13.29 1.37 -8.24
N PHE A 504 -13.16 0.05 -8.27
CA PHE A 504 -12.53 -0.66 -9.38
C PHE A 504 -12.98 -2.13 -9.51
N THR A 505 -12.59 -2.75 -10.63
CA THR A 505 -12.71 -4.19 -10.90
C THR A 505 -11.33 -4.79 -11.08
N MET A 506 -11.12 -6.06 -10.71
CA MET A 506 -9.86 -6.74 -10.99
C MET A 506 -9.93 -7.42 -12.36
N GLU A 507 -8.81 -7.48 -13.08
CA GLU A 507 -8.73 -8.22 -14.34
C GLU A 507 -9.01 -9.71 -14.13
N ALA A 508 -8.62 -10.23 -12.97
CA ALA A 508 -8.89 -11.60 -12.55
C ALA A 508 -10.40 -11.90 -12.40
N ASP A 509 -11.26 -10.87 -12.33
CA ASP A 509 -12.72 -11.02 -12.27
C ASP A 509 -13.35 -11.25 -13.63
N LYS A 510 -12.62 -10.96 -14.72
CA LYS A 510 -13.17 -11.19 -16.05
C LYS A 510 -13.30 -12.69 -16.27
N PRO A 511 -14.40 -13.15 -16.91
CA PRO A 511 -14.50 -14.54 -17.31
C PRO A 511 -13.27 -14.88 -18.14
N THR A 512 -12.44 -15.80 -17.64
CA THR A 512 -11.35 -16.36 -18.42
C THR A 512 -11.99 -16.88 -19.70
N ALA A 513 -11.63 -16.29 -20.84
CA ALA A 513 -11.87 -16.94 -22.12
C ALA A 513 -11.35 -18.38 -21.99
N GLU A 514 -12.15 -19.36 -22.45
CA GLU A 514 -11.80 -20.78 -22.39
C GLU A 514 -10.33 -20.98 -22.79
N GLU A 515 -9.54 -21.51 -21.84
CA GLU A 515 -8.12 -21.86 -21.95
C GLU A 515 -7.28 -20.96 -22.87
N VAL A 516 -6.92 -19.76 -22.40
CA VAL A 516 -5.69 -19.13 -22.90
C VAL A 516 -4.52 -19.84 -22.22
N VAL A 517 -3.93 -20.82 -22.92
CA VAL A 517 -2.63 -21.39 -22.57
C VAL A 517 -1.64 -20.21 -22.52
N LEU A 518 -1.26 -19.80 -21.32
CA LEU A 518 -0.19 -18.83 -21.11
C LEU A 518 1.13 -19.53 -21.45
N GLU A 519 1.50 -19.52 -22.73
CA GLU A 519 2.87 -19.79 -23.15
C GLU A 519 3.74 -18.63 -22.66
N PHE A 520 4.32 -18.79 -21.47
CA PHE A 520 5.44 -17.95 -21.06
C PHE A 520 6.57 -18.18 -22.07
N ILE A 521 6.85 -17.16 -22.88
CA ILE A 521 8.03 -17.13 -23.75
C ILE A 521 9.25 -17.32 -22.85
N GLN A 522 9.98 -18.43 -23.08
CA GLN A 522 11.28 -18.73 -22.48
C GLN A 522 12.36 -17.73 -22.91
#